data_AF-A0A3D2Z4D4-F1
#
_entry.id   AF-A0A3D2Z4D4-F1
#
_cell.length_a   1.000
_cell.length_b   1.000
_cell.length_c   1.000
_cell.angle_alpha   90.00
_cell.angle_beta   90.00
_cell.angle_gamma   90.00
#
_symmetry.space_group_name_H-M   'P 1'
#
loop_
_entity.id
_entity.type
_entity.pdbx_description
1 polymer ?
#
loop_
_entity_poly.entity_id
_entity_poly.type
_entity_poly.pdbx_seq_one_letter_code
_entity_poly.pdbx_strand_id
1 'polypeptide(L)'
;MPSTYEFLVDTYDTERLKTLSVWSMFDDDDLPTRPHAVDQRGRSLLEQMIHQCISENLWFCNILGIDVGASPLPDEEMRLAFLRCYADDSARRREELRAQNDDWWGETATFFDVDRSRAWVLMRRISHSAHHRGQLTYLLRMLNRDLHSTYGPTADTGGLPAAGAPTIYPYADIDELLEAQARGGSKAPLPEVVVPVTERPTTSGIDAGRYDNNMRSSEPAGDGLGWHPPDEAPLELSGFCWFEEDHLYRRMPAKPPRPLPEAVDGLANHTAGGLIRLRSNSRRVAVRVELAGRAGMNHMPATGQCGFDLYVGAPATESFAGVAKYDHRQLTYEAQLFAQGESEWRDLTLHFPLYQGVRRVEVGLDADAELAPPAPRELGPILFYGTSITQGGCATRPGMAYPAILSRRLQASCINMGFSGSGRGEPEVAESIALVEECSLFVLDYDANCPDAAHLARTLPVFIDILRQRHATTPILVLSRPPSATEAWNPAAVSRRQERAVAQQQVVEQLSSEGDGELHFLSGDGLLGGPDFHECSVDGTHPTDLGFLRMADGLEPTIRRILQS
;
A
#
# COMPACT_ATOMS: atom_id res chain seq x y z
N MET A 1 -25.52 -53.71 -28.88
CA MET A 1 -24.41 -52.73 -28.97
C MET A 1 -24.57 -51.77 -27.81
N PRO A 2 -23.48 -51.29 -27.19
CA PRO A 2 -23.58 -50.24 -26.17
C PRO A 2 -24.35 -49.03 -26.75
N SER A 3 -25.13 -48.36 -25.90
CA SER A 3 -25.92 -47.19 -26.31
C SER A 3 -24.99 -46.09 -26.81
N THR A 4 -25.38 -45.37 -27.87
CA THR A 4 -24.63 -44.20 -28.35
C THR A 4 -24.49 -43.12 -27.27
N TYR A 5 -25.37 -43.13 -26.26
CA TYR A 5 -25.47 -42.14 -25.19
C TYR A 5 -24.95 -42.62 -23.83
N GLU A 6 -24.32 -43.81 -23.76
CA GLU A 6 -23.74 -44.35 -22.51
C GLU A 6 -22.79 -43.35 -21.82
N PHE A 7 -22.00 -42.61 -22.61
CA PHE A 7 -21.10 -41.57 -22.09
C PHE A 7 -21.82 -40.44 -21.33
N LEU A 8 -23.09 -40.13 -21.63
CA LEU A 8 -23.85 -39.11 -20.89
C LEU A 8 -24.23 -39.61 -19.51
N VAL A 9 -24.54 -40.89 -19.38
CA VAL A 9 -24.81 -41.54 -18.10
C VAL A 9 -23.53 -41.58 -17.27
N ASP A 10 -22.40 -41.97 -17.86
CA ASP A 10 -21.10 -41.94 -17.19
C ASP A 10 -20.72 -40.53 -16.76
N THR A 11 -20.96 -39.54 -17.61
CA THR A 11 -20.71 -38.13 -17.28
C THR A 11 -21.59 -37.68 -16.11
N TYR A 12 -22.89 -38.02 -16.11
CA TYR A 12 -23.79 -37.76 -14.99
C TYR A 12 -23.28 -38.42 -13.71
N ASP A 13 -22.83 -39.68 -13.77
CA ASP A 13 -22.30 -40.40 -12.62
C ASP A 13 -21.05 -39.73 -12.04
N THR A 14 -20.12 -39.28 -12.88
CA THR A 14 -18.95 -38.54 -12.39
C THR A 14 -19.33 -37.19 -11.78
N GLU A 15 -20.35 -36.49 -12.31
CA GLU A 15 -20.77 -35.20 -11.76
C GLU A 15 -21.50 -35.36 -10.42
N ARG A 16 -22.21 -36.48 -10.19
CA ARG A 16 -22.77 -36.84 -8.88
C ARG A 16 -21.67 -36.91 -7.82
N LEU A 17 -20.62 -37.71 -8.08
CA LEU A 17 -19.49 -37.85 -7.16
C LEU A 17 -18.78 -36.53 -6.92
N LYS A 18 -18.54 -35.74 -7.97
CA LYS A 18 -17.89 -34.41 -7.85
C LYS A 18 -18.71 -33.43 -7.03
N THR A 19 -20.03 -33.42 -7.20
CA THR A 19 -20.93 -32.55 -6.44
C THR A 19 -20.91 -32.91 -4.96
N LEU A 20 -21.08 -34.20 -4.64
CA LEU A 20 -21.01 -34.71 -3.27
C LEU A 20 -19.63 -34.48 -2.64
N SER A 21 -18.55 -34.66 -3.41
CA SER A 21 -17.18 -34.39 -2.96
C SER A 21 -17.02 -32.93 -2.56
N VAL A 22 -17.55 -31.98 -3.34
CA VAL A 22 -17.50 -30.55 -2.97
C VAL A 22 -18.31 -30.25 -1.72
N TRP A 23 -19.50 -30.83 -1.57
CA TRP A 23 -20.30 -30.68 -0.35
C TRP A 23 -19.59 -31.29 0.88
N SER A 24 -18.80 -32.34 0.69
CA SER A 24 -18.06 -33.01 1.76
C SER A 24 -16.89 -32.18 2.34
N MET A 25 -16.44 -31.16 1.61
CA MET A 25 -15.33 -30.26 1.99
C MET A 25 -15.76 -29.10 2.87
N PHE A 26 -17.06 -28.90 3.07
CA PHE A 26 -17.62 -27.96 4.03
C PHE A 26 -17.94 -28.65 5.36
N ASP A 27 -18.06 -27.85 6.41
CA ASP A 27 -18.63 -28.25 7.71
C ASP A 27 -20.10 -27.78 7.83
N ASP A 28 -20.83 -28.31 8.82
CA ASP A 28 -22.21 -27.87 9.07
C ASP A 28 -22.30 -26.38 9.43
N ASP A 29 -21.29 -25.84 10.12
CA ASP A 29 -21.20 -24.40 10.44
C ASP A 29 -21.09 -23.50 9.20
N ASP A 30 -20.70 -24.06 8.04
CA ASP A 30 -20.58 -23.31 6.80
C ASP A 30 -21.95 -23.17 6.07
N LEU A 31 -22.97 -23.95 6.43
CA LEU A 31 -24.28 -23.99 5.77
C LEU A 31 -24.94 -22.61 5.57
N PRO A 32 -24.98 -21.70 6.58
CA PRO A 32 -25.59 -20.38 6.41
C PRO A 32 -24.69 -19.38 5.67
N THR A 33 -23.43 -19.72 5.38
CA THR A 33 -22.43 -18.79 4.83
C THR A 33 -22.80 -18.36 3.43
N ARG A 34 -22.83 -17.04 3.21
CA ARG A 34 -22.90 -16.40 1.88
C ARG A 34 -21.53 -15.87 1.45
N PRO A 35 -21.24 -15.75 0.14
CA PRO A 35 -20.01 -15.11 -0.35
C PRO A 35 -19.80 -13.68 0.17
N HIS A 36 -20.88 -12.95 0.44
CA HIS A 36 -20.81 -11.63 1.06
C HIS A 36 -21.94 -11.49 2.08
N ALA A 37 -21.61 -11.07 3.30
CA ALA A 37 -22.50 -11.14 4.46
C ALA A 37 -23.84 -10.40 4.28
N VAL A 38 -23.87 -9.34 3.47
CA VAL A 38 -25.07 -8.53 3.20
C VAL A 38 -25.63 -8.67 1.79
N ASP A 39 -25.05 -9.52 0.94
CA ASP A 39 -25.55 -9.70 -0.42
C ASP A 39 -26.78 -10.62 -0.45
N GLN A 40 -27.91 -10.08 -0.89
CA GLN A 40 -29.16 -10.82 -1.02
C GLN A 40 -29.29 -11.57 -2.35
N ARG A 41 -28.36 -11.36 -3.29
CA ARG A 41 -28.40 -11.98 -4.64
C ARG A 41 -27.69 -13.33 -4.67
N GLY A 42 -26.57 -13.46 -3.96
CA GLY A 42 -25.82 -14.71 -3.85
C GLY A 42 -26.45 -15.69 -2.87
N ARG A 43 -26.41 -16.99 -3.18
CA ARG A 43 -26.91 -18.06 -2.30
C ARG A 43 -25.88 -18.48 -1.26
N SER A 44 -26.36 -18.88 -0.09
CA SER A 44 -25.60 -19.62 0.91
C SER A 44 -25.29 -21.06 0.46
N LEU A 45 -24.40 -21.77 1.16
CA LEU A 45 -24.15 -23.19 0.91
C LEU A 45 -25.45 -24.01 0.98
N LEU A 46 -26.24 -23.83 2.04
CA LEU A 46 -27.52 -24.52 2.22
C LEU A 46 -28.48 -24.25 1.06
N GLU A 47 -28.64 -22.98 0.67
CA GLU A 47 -29.51 -22.61 -0.47
C GLU A 47 -29.04 -23.20 -1.80
N GLN A 48 -27.72 -23.38 -1.99
CA GLN A 48 -27.17 -24.06 -3.17
C GLN A 48 -27.48 -25.56 -3.16
N MET A 49 -27.37 -26.22 -2.00
CA MET A 49 -27.69 -27.64 -1.84
C MET A 49 -29.18 -27.91 -2.07
N ILE A 50 -30.05 -27.08 -1.46
CA ILE A 50 -31.50 -27.11 -1.69
C ILE A 50 -31.81 -26.92 -3.17
N HIS A 51 -31.25 -25.89 -3.81
CA HIS A 51 -31.48 -25.61 -5.22
C HIS A 51 -31.02 -26.78 -6.09
N GLN A 52 -29.87 -27.38 -5.82
CA GLN A 52 -29.36 -28.51 -6.60
C GLN A 52 -30.33 -29.70 -6.54
N CYS A 53 -30.82 -30.08 -5.35
CA CYS A 53 -31.72 -31.23 -5.23
C CYS A 53 -33.09 -30.96 -5.85
N ILE A 54 -33.70 -29.80 -5.56
CA ILE A 54 -35.00 -29.41 -6.13
C ILE A 54 -34.92 -29.28 -7.65
N SER A 55 -33.94 -28.52 -8.15
CA SER A 55 -33.83 -28.23 -9.57
C SER A 55 -33.54 -29.49 -10.38
N GLU A 56 -32.72 -30.40 -9.88
CA GLU A 56 -32.48 -31.67 -10.55
C GLU A 56 -33.76 -32.51 -10.59
N ASN A 57 -34.46 -32.64 -9.46
CA ASN A 57 -35.71 -33.40 -9.41
C ASN A 57 -36.75 -32.87 -10.42
N LEU A 58 -36.95 -31.55 -10.46
CA LEU A 58 -37.91 -30.94 -11.38
C LEU A 58 -37.55 -31.16 -12.85
N TRP A 59 -36.26 -31.14 -13.21
CA TRP A 59 -35.83 -31.40 -14.59
C TRP A 59 -36.06 -32.86 -14.98
N PHE A 60 -35.74 -33.80 -14.09
CA PHE A 60 -35.97 -35.22 -14.34
C PHE A 60 -37.47 -35.53 -14.48
N CYS A 61 -38.30 -35.05 -13.55
CA CYS A 61 -39.74 -35.33 -13.58
C CYS A 61 -40.43 -34.63 -14.76
N ASN A 62 -40.20 -33.33 -14.93
CA ASN A 62 -41.02 -32.51 -15.84
C ASN A 62 -40.50 -32.45 -17.28
N ILE A 63 -39.20 -32.68 -17.50
CA ILE A 63 -38.57 -32.52 -18.82
C ILE A 63 -38.11 -33.87 -19.37
N LEU A 64 -37.40 -34.66 -18.56
CA LEU A 64 -36.91 -35.98 -19.00
C LEU A 64 -37.97 -37.08 -18.86
N GLY A 65 -39.02 -36.86 -18.06
CA GLY A 65 -40.07 -37.84 -17.82
C GLY A 65 -39.62 -39.02 -16.94
N ILE A 66 -38.62 -38.79 -16.08
CA ILE A 66 -38.11 -39.77 -15.12
C ILE A 66 -38.49 -39.31 -13.71
N ASP A 67 -39.41 -40.03 -13.08
CA ASP A 67 -39.81 -39.82 -11.68
C ASP A 67 -39.43 -41.05 -10.86
N VAL A 68 -38.58 -40.84 -9.84
CA VAL A 68 -38.09 -41.90 -8.94
C VAL A 68 -38.86 -41.94 -7.62
N GLY A 69 -39.94 -41.16 -7.49
CA GLY A 69 -40.82 -41.13 -6.32
C GLY A 69 -40.14 -40.59 -5.05
N ALA A 70 -39.14 -39.73 -5.20
CA ALA A 70 -38.33 -39.22 -4.09
C ALA A 70 -38.83 -37.87 -3.57
N SER A 71 -38.75 -37.65 -2.25
CA SER A 71 -38.72 -36.29 -1.73
C SER A 71 -37.35 -35.70 -2.04
N PRO A 72 -37.26 -34.57 -2.79
CA PRO A 72 -35.99 -34.04 -3.22
C PRO A 72 -35.17 -33.38 -2.11
N LEU A 73 -35.70 -33.30 -0.88
CA LEU A 73 -35.01 -32.74 0.28
C LEU A 73 -35.03 -33.73 1.43
N PRO A 74 -33.96 -33.77 2.24
CA PRO A 74 -33.95 -34.53 3.49
C PRO A 74 -34.89 -33.88 4.52
N ASP A 75 -35.30 -34.66 5.53
CA ASP A 75 -36.11 -34.16 6.66
C ASP A 75 -35.34 -33.19 7.56
N GLU A 76 -34.02 -33.36 7.65
CA GLU A 76 -33.12 -32.52 8.44
C GLU A 76 -32.17 -31.75 7.51
N GLU A 77 -32.06 -30.44 7.71
CA GLU A 77 -31.16 -29.58 6.92
C GLU A 77 -29.70 -29.64 7.43
N MET A 78 -29.19 -30.87 7.62
CA MET A 78 -27.78 -31.14 7.93
C MET A 78 -27.03 -31.58 6.70
N ARG A 79 -25.73 -31.25 6.61
CA ARG A 79 -24.90 -31.55 5.44
C ARG A 79 -24.86 -33.03 5.10
N LEU A 80 -24.74 -33.92 6.10
CA LEU A 80 -24.75 -35.37 5.90
C LEU A 80 -26.10 -35.89 5.39
N ALA A 81 -27.21 -35.30 5.83
CA ALA A 81 -28.54 -35.67 5.38
C ALA A 81 -28.75 -35.31 3.90
N PHE A 82 -28.27 -34.14 3.47
CA PHE A 82 -28.25 -33.76 2.06
C PHE A 82 -27.34 -34.66 1.21
N LEU A 83 -26.15 -35.03 1.71
CA LEU A 83 -25.25 -35.95 1.00
C LEU A 83 -25.95 -37.28 0.70
N ARG A 84 -26.60 -37.89 1.71
CA ARG A 84 -27.34 -39.16 1.56
C ARG A 84 -28.52 -39.02 0.62
N CYS A 85 -29.38 -38.03 0.86
CA CYS A 85 -30.57 -37.78 0.05
C CYS A 85 -30.21 -37.58 -1.43
N TYR A 86 -29.23 -36.72 -1.72
CA TYR A 86 -28.81 -36.47 -3.10
C TYR A 86 -28.17 -37.71 -3.72
N ALA A 87 -27.32 -38.44 -2.99
CA ALA A 87 -26.69 -39.67 -3.46
C ALA A 87 -27.74 -40.72 -3.88
N ASP A 88 -28.72 -41.00 -3.03
CA ASP A 88 -29.76 -42.01 -3.26
C ASP A 88 -30.68 -41.65 -4.44
N ASP A 89 -31.15 -40.41 -4.48
CA ASP A 89 -32.03 -39.91 -5.54
C ASP A 89 -31.35 -39.95 -6.91
N SER A 90 -30.13 -39.44 -6.97
CA SER A 90 -29.36 -39.39 -8.20
C SER A 90 -28.88 -40.78 -8.65
N ALA A 91 -28.69 -41.74 -7.73
CA ALA A 91 -28.40 -43.13 -8.08
C ALA A 91 -29.58 -43.78 -8.80
N ARG A 92 -30.81 -43.61 -8.26
CA ARG A 92 -32.03 -44.12 -8.90
C ARG A 92 -32.25 -43.51 -10.27
N ARG A 93 -32.07 -42.19 -10.40
CA ARG A 93 -32.13 -41.49 -11.69
C ARG A 93 -31.11 -42.02 -12.69
N ARG A 94 -29.88 -42.32 -12.25
CA ARG A 94 -28.84 -42.93 -13.10
C ARG A 94 -29.27 -44.29 -13.62
N GLU A 95 -29.86 -45.15 -12.79
CA GLU A 95 -30.35 -46.46 -13.23
C GLU A 95 -31.50 -46.33 -14.25
N GLU A 96 -32.42 -45.39 -14.03
CA GLU A 96 -33.48 -45.09 -15.02
C GLU A 96 -32.90 -44.58 -16.34
N LEU A 97 -31.86 -43.75 -16.32
CA LEU A 97 -31.16 -43.31 -17.54
C LEU A 97 -30.46 -44.47 -18.26
N ARG A 98 -29.85 -45.41 -17.52
CA ARG A 98 -29.21 -46.61 -18.09
C ARG A 98 -30.20 -47.53 -18.79
N ALA A 99 -31.45 -47.56 -18.33
CA ALA A 99 -32.49 -48.40 -18.89
C ALA A 99 -33.05 -47.87 -20.23
N GLN A 100 -32.79 -46.60 -20.57
CA GLN A 100 -33.32 -45.99 -21.80
C GLN A 100 -32.56 -46.43 -23.06
N ASN A 101 -33.28 -46.53 -24.17
CA ASN A 101 -32.72 -46.86 -25.48
C ASN A 101 -32.34 -45.59 -26.28
N ASP A 102 -31.59 -45.75 -27.37
CA ASP A 102 -31.10 -44.64 -28.20
C ASP A 102 -32.25 -43.78 -28.78
N ASP A 103 -33.42 -44.36 -29.03
CA ASP A 103 -34.60 -43.62 -29.52
C ASP A 103 -35.10 -42.63 -28.45
N TRP A 104 -35.22 -43.06 -27.19
CA TRP A 104 -35.62 -42.20 -26.06
C TRP A 104 -34.69 -41.00 -25.88
N TRP A 105 -33.38 -41.21 -26.08
CA TRP A 105 -32.37 -40.15 -26.01
C TRP A 105 -32.50 -39.13 -27.15
N GLY A 106 -32.92 -39.61 -28.33
CA GLY A 106 -33.16 -38.81 -29.53
C GLY A 106 -34.49 -38.05 -29.51
N GLU A 107 -35.47 -38.50 -28.73
CA GLU A 107 -36.78 -37.85 -28.60
C GLU A 107 -36.67 -36.40 -28.10
N THR A 108 -37.54 -35.56 -28.65
CA THR A 108 -37.65 -34.15 -28.30
C THR A 108 -38.44 -33.97 -27.00
N ALA A 109 -37.89 -33.16 -26.09
CA ALA A 109 -38.56 -32.63 -24.91
C ALA A 109 -38.57 -31.10 -24.95
N THR A 110 -39.65 -30.50 -24.45
CA THR A 110 -39.76 -29.04 -24.33
C THR A 110 -38.93 -28.57 -23.14
N PHE A 111 -37.81 -27.91 -23.43
CA PHE A 111 -36.93 -27.28 -22.46
C PHE A 111 -37.25 -25.79 -22.37
N PHE A 112 -38.10 -25.42 -21.42
CA PHE A 112 -38.68 -24.08 -21.30
C PHE A 112 -39.45 -23.68 -22.56
N ASP A 113 -38.92 -22.77 -23.36
CA ASP A 113 -39.52 -22.23 -24.59
C ASP A 113 -38.94 -22.85 -25.86
N VAL A 114 -38.02 -23.81 -25.74
CA VAL A 114 -37.36 -24.46 -26.89
C VAL A 114 -37.43 -25.97 -26.84
N ASP A 115 -37.64 -26.58 -27.99
CA ASP A 115 -37.65 -28.04 -28.14
C ASP A 115 -36.24 -28.58 -28.42
N ARG A 116 -35.79 -29.54 -27.61
CA ARG A 116 -34.44 -30.15 -27.69
C ARG A 116 -34.50 -31.64 -27.40
N SER A 117 -33.51 -32.41 -27.89
CA SER A 117 -33.44 -33.83 -27.56
C SER A 117 -33.20 -34.06 -26.07
N ARG A 118 -33.68 -35.18 -25.52
CA ARG A 118 -33.41 -35.54 -24.11
C ARG A 118 -31.90 -35.64 -23.81
N ALA A 119 -31.11 -36.12 -24.76
CA ALA A 119 -29.65 -36.11 -24.66
C ALA A 119 -29.07 -34.69 -24.45
N TRP A 120 -29.59 -33.70 -25.17
CA TRP A 120 -29.18 -32.30 -24.99
C TRP A 120 -29.62 -31.75 -23.63
N VAL A 121 -30.84 -32.08 -23.19
CA VAL A 121 -31.37 -31.66 -21.88
C VAL A 121 -30.51 -32.21 -20.74
N LEU A 122 -30.12 -33.50 -20.80
CA LEU A 122 -29.26 -34.08 -19.77
C LEU A 122 -27.88 -33.41 -19.75
N MET A 123 -27.27 -33.14 -20.90
CA MET A 123 -26.01 -32.39 -20.96
C MET A 123 -26.13 -31.02 -20.29
N ARG A 124 -27.24 -30.31 -20.54
CA ARG A 124 -27.52 -29.04 -19.85
C ARG A 124 -27.68 -29.21 -18.35
N ARG A 125 -28.34 -30.28 -17.90
CA ARG A 125 -28.49 -30.56 -16.46
C ARG A 125 -27.14 -30.80 -15.79
N ILE A 126 -26.27 -31.59 -16.42
CA ILE A 126 -24.89 -31.82 -15.96
C ILE A 126 -24.13 -30.49 -15.90
N SER A 127 -24.19 -29.69 -16.97
CA SER A 127 -23.53 -28.37 -17.02
C SER A 127 -24.04 -27.41 -15.93
N HIS A 128 -25.34 -27.45 -15.66
CA HIS A 128 -25.97 -26.67 -14.59
C HIS A 128 -25.44 -27.08 -13.21
N SER A 129 -25.35 -28.39 -12.95
CA SER A 129 -24.79 -28.92 -11.70
C SER A 129 -23.31 -28.52 -11.54
N ALA A 130 -22.52 -28.66 -12.60
CA ALA A 130 -21.11 -28.26 -12.62
C ALA A 130 -20.91 -26.75 -12.36
N HIS A 131 -21.82 -25.91 -12.87
CA HIS A 131 -21.81 -24.46 -12.61
C HIS A 131 -21.98 -24.15 -11.12
N HIS A 132 -22.99 -24.72 -10.46
CA HIS A 132 -23.22 -24.48 -9.03
C HIS A 132 -22.13 -25.09 -8.16
N ARG A 133 -21.63 -26.28 -8.51
CA ARG A 133 -20.46 -26.86 -7.86
C ARG A 133 -19.24 -25.94 -7.95
N GLY A 134 -19.01 -25.31 -9.12
CA GLY A 134 -17.95 -24.32 -9.31
C GLY A 134 -18.08 -23.12 -8.37
N GLN A 135 -19.29 -22.59 -8.17
CA GLN A 135 -19.54 -21.51 -7.20
C GLN A 135 -19.14 -21.93 -5.77
N LEU A 136 -19.45 -23.17 -5.38
CA LEU A 136 -19.08 -23.72 -4.08
C LEU A 136 -17.57 -23.91 -3.92
N THR A 137 -16.83 -24.31 -4.97
CA THR A 137 -15.36 -24.39 -4.90
C THR A 137 -14.71 -23.04 -4.62
N TYR A 138 -15.29 -21.94 -5.11
CA TYR A 138 -14.83 -20.60 -4.79
C TYR A 138 -15.18 -20.21 -3.34
N LEU A 139 -16.36 -20.59 -2.86
CA LEU A 139 -16.75 -20.35 -1.47
C LEU A 139 -15.82 -21.06 -0.47
N LEU A 140 -15.41 -22.31 -0.75
CA LEU A 140 -14.39 -23.01 0.05
C LEU A 140 -13.10 -22.19 0.19
N ARG A 141 -12.65 -21.56 -0.91
CA ARG A 141 -11.46 -20.70 -0.89
C ARG A 141 -11.65 -19.45 -0.04
N MET A 142 -12.83 -18.82 -0.09
CA MET A 142 -13.14 -17.66 0.74
C MET A 142 -13.16 -18.01 2.23
N LEU A 143 -13.57 -19.24 2.56
CA LEU A 143 -13.62 -19.76 3.92
C LEU A 143 -12.28 -20.34 4.39
N ASN A 144 -11.23 -20.29 3.57
CA ASN A 144 -9.93 -20.90 3.86
C ASN A 144 -10.04 -22.41 4.21
N ARG A 145 -10.91 -23.13 3.49
CA ARG A 145 -11.04 -24.60 3.56
C ARG A 145 -10.15 -25.27 2.52
N ASP A 146 -9.72 -26.50 2.84
CA ASP A 146 -8.99 -27.37 1.92
C ASP A 146 -9.84 -27.70 0.68
N LEU A 147 -9.20 -27.67 -0.50
CA LEU A 147 -9.84 -27.97 -1.77
C LEU A 147 -9.14 -29.12 -2.50
N HIS A 148 -9.72 -30.31 -2.43
CA HIS A 148 -9.32 -31.49 -3.22
C HIS A 148 -9.65 -31.34 -4.71
N SER A 149 -9.09 -32.23 -5.53
CA SER A 149 -9.32 -32.28 -6.98
C SER A 149 -10.79 -32.44 -7.35
N THR A 150 -11.19 -31.80 -8.47
CA THR A 150 -12.51 -32.04 -9.08
C THR A 150 -12.45 -32.49 -10.55
N TYR A 151 -11.57 -31.90 -11.36
CA TYR A 151 -11.24 -32.41 -12.70
C TYR A 151 -9.73 -32.62 -12.92
N GLY A 152 -8.92 -32.11 -11.99
CA GLY A 152 -7.46 -32.15 -12.05
C GLY A 152 -6.90 -31.57 -10.74
N PRO A 153 -5.57 -31.36 -10.70
CA PRO A 153 -4.90 -30.78 -9.54
C PRO A 153 -5.49 -29.42 -9.15
N THR A 154 -5.46 -29.12 -7.86
CA THR A 154 -5.75 -27.78 -7.31
C THR A 154 -4.47 -27.22 -6.68
N ALA A 155 -4.50 -25.95 -6.27
CA ALA A 155 -3.39 -25.38 -5.49
C ALA A 155 -3.02 -26.24 -4.27
N ASP A 156 -4.00 -26.90 -3.65
CA ASP A 156 -3.81 -27.63 -2.39
C ASP A 156 -3.36 -29.07 -2.63
N THR A 157 -3.45 -29.57 -3.87
CA THR A 157 -2.90 -30.88 -4.22
C THR A 157 -1.42 -30.80 -4.60
N GLY A 158 -0.73 -29.72 -4.25
CA GLY A 158 0.71 -29.55 -4.49
C GLY A 158 1.09 -28.58 -5.61
N GLY A 159 0.17 -27.70 -6.02
CA GLY A 159 0.42 -26.62 -6.97
C GLY A 159 -0.18 -26.84 -8.37
N LEU A 160 0.46 -26.30 -9.41
CA LEU A 160 -0.07 -26.34 -10.77
C LEU A 160 0.15 -27.72 -11.44
N PRO A 161 -0.72 -28.13 -12.38
CA PRO A 161 -0.48 -29.32 -13.20
C PRO A 161 0.87 -29.28 -13.93
N ALA A 162 1.30 -28.10 -14.38
CA ALA A 162 2.60 -27.88 -15.02
C ALA A 162 3.80 -28.18 -14.08
N ALA A 163 3.60 -28.12 -12.78
CA ALA A 163 4.60 -28.48 -11.76
C ALA A 163 4.55 -29.97 -11.37
N GLY A 164 3.75 -30.78 -12.08
CA GLY A 164 3.58 -32.21 -11.76
C GLY A 164 2.72 -32.47 -10.53
N ALA A 165 1.88 -31.51 -10.13
CA ALA A 165 0.98 -31.69 -8.99
C ALA A 165 0.04 -32.88 -9.23
N PRO A 166 -0.13 -33.79 -8.25
CA PRO A 166 -1.05 -34.92 -8.36
C PRO A 166 -2.51 -34.48 -8.39
N THR A 167 -3.37 -35.33 -8.95
CA THR A 167 -4.83 -35.25 -8.76
C THR A 167 -5.20 -36.06 -7.53
N ILE A 168 -5.72 -35.41 -6.50
CA ILE A 168 -6.08 -36.04 -5.22
C ILE A 168 -7.56 -35.77 -4.97
N TYR A 169 -8.40 -36.77 -5.20
CA TYR A 169 -9.82 -36.72 -4.83
C TYR A 169 -9.99 -37.02 -3.34
N PRO A 170 -11.00 -36.45 -2.66
CA PRO A 170 -11.19 -36.68 -1.24
C PRO A 170 -11.63 -38.12 -0.93
N TYR A 171 -12.30 -38.77 -1.89
CA TYR A 171 -12.87 -40.12 -1.84
C TYR A 171 -12.76 -40.79 -3.22
N ALA A 172 -12.68 -42.13 -3.27
CA ALA A 172 -12.64 -42.89 -4.52
C ALA A 172 -14.03 -43.02 -5.16
N ASP A 173 -15.08 -43.17 -4.35
CA ASP A 173 -16.46 -43.30 -4.79
C ASP A 173 -17.47 -42.72 -3.76
N ILE A 174 -18.76 -42.78 -4.09
CA ILE A 174 -19.84 -42.22 -3.27
C ILE A 174 -20.04 -43.05 -1.98
N ASP A 175 -19.84 -44.36 -2.01
CA ASP A 175 -20.05 -45.22 -0.85
C ASP A 175 -18.98 -44.93 0.21
N GLU A 176 -17.71 -44.86 -0.20
CA GLU A 176 -16.60 -44.44 0.67
C GLU A 176 -16.85 -43.04 1.25
N LEU A 177 -17.31 -42.10 0.42
CA LEU A 177 -17.64 -40.73 0.86
C LEU A 177 -18.69 -40.76 1.98
N LEU A 178 -19.81 -41.46 1.78
CA LEU A 178 -20.90 -41.50 2.76
C LEU A 178 -20.47 -42.19 4.07
N GLU A 179 -19.71 -43.28 3.98
CA GLU A 179 -19.17 -43.98 5.13
C GLU A 179 -18.15 -43.15 5.93
N ALA A 180 -17.26 -42.43 5.24
CA ALA A 180 -16.27 -41.58 5.86
C ALA A 180 -16.92 -40.37 6.52
N GLN A 181 -17.88 -39.73 5.84
CA GLN A 181 -18.62 -38.57 6.35
C GLN A 181 -19.48 -38.92 7.58
N ALA A 182 -20.03 -40.14 7.64
CA ALA A 182 -20.70 -40.63 8.84
C ALA A 182 -19.75 -40.86 10.04
N ARG A 183 -18.44 -40.96 9.81
CA ARG A 183 -17.39 -41.22 10.82
C ARG A 183 -16.45 -40.02 11.04
N GLY A 184 -16.95 -38.80 10.82
CA GLY A 184 -16.19 -37.56 11.06
C GLY A 184 -15.43 -37.02 9.85
N GLY A 185 -15.62 -37.59 8.67
CA GLY A 185 -15.25 -36.93 7.41
C GLY A 185 -13.77 -36.92 7.06
N SER A 186 -13.02 -37.96 7.48
CA SER A 186 -11.63 -38.18 7.04
C SER A 186 -11.55 -38.17 5.51
N LYS A 187 -10.56 -37.47 4.95
CA LYS A 187 -10.33 -37.34 3.50
C LYS A 187 -8.93 -37.81 3.15
N ALA A 188 -8.67 -38.02 1.86
CA ALA A 188 -7.30 -38.22 1.37
C ALA A 188 -6.39 -37.04 1.81
N PRO A 189 -5.17 -37.30 2.29
CA PRO A 189 -4.27 -36.25 2.77
C PRO A 189 -3.79 -35.35 1.61
N LEU A 190 -3.64 -34.06 1.89
CA LEU A 190 -3.09 -33.06 0.97
C LEU A 190 -1.64 -32.72 1.36
N PRO A 191 -0.76 -32.44 0.38
CA PRO A 191 0.61 -32.00 0.64
C PRO A 191 0.69 -30.55 1.14
N GLU A 192 1.80 -30.17 1.77
CA GLU A 192 2.09 -28.76 2.08
C GLU A 192 2.33 -27.94 0.79
N VAL A 193 1.79 -26.73 0.74
CA VAL A 193 1.97 -25.81 -0.39
C VAL A 193 3.23 -24.97 -0.19
N VAL A 194 4.28 -25.23 -0.99
CA VAL A 194 5.61 -24.61 -0.81
C VAL A 194 5.90 -23.48 -1.81
N VAL A 195 5.05 -23.26 -2.82
CA VAL A 195 5.30 -22.29 -3.91
C VAL A 195 4.07 -21.51 -4.37
N PRO A 196 4.24 -20.26 -4.87
CA PRO A 196 3.15 -19.48 -5.46
C PRO A 196 2.54 -20.17 -6.69
N VAL A 197 1.22 -20.35 -6.69
CA VAL A 197 0.46 -21.03 -7.75
C VAL A 197 0.13 -20.05 -8.88
N THR A 198 1.06 -19.82 -9.82
CA THR A 198 0.89 -18.87 -10.94
C THR A 198 1.40 -19.41 -12.28
N GLU A 199 0.57 -19.33 -13.32
CA GLU A 199 0.92 -19.65 -14.72
C GLU A 199 1.50 -18.45 -15.48
N ARG A 200 1.59 -17.28 -14.82
CA ARG A 200 2.20 -16.09 -15.46
C ARG A 200 3.63 -16.43 -15.88
N PRO A 201 4.03 -16.12 -17.13
CA PRO A 201 5.42 -16.20 -17.51
C PRO A 201 6.23 -15.39 -16.51
N THR A 202 7.17 -16.02 -15.83
CA THR A 202 8.20 -15.26 -15.12
C THR A 202 8.93 -14.49 -16.21
N THR A 203 8.67 -13.20 -16.34
CA THR A 203 9.54 -12.34 -17.14
C THR A 203 10.94 -12.55 -16.59
N SER A 204 11.78 -13.24 -17.34
CA SER A 204 13.20 -13.41 -17.06
C SER A 204 13.89 -12.07 -17.29
N GLY A 205 13.47 -11.04 -16.56
CA GLY A 205 14.24 -9.84 -16.39
C GLY A 205 15.52 -10.20 -15.66
N ILE A 206 16.60 -9.52 -16.02
CA ILE A 206 17.83 -9.58 -15.24
C ILE A 206 17.49 -9.03 -13.86
N ASP A 207 17.43 -9.90 -12.86
CA ASP A 207 17.40 -9.48 -11.47
C ASP A 207 18.80 -8.98 -11.10
N ALA A 208 18.98 -7.66 -11.08
CA ALA A 208 20.25 -7.05 -10.70
C ALA A 208 20.70 -7.50 -9.30
N GLY A 209 19.76 -7.76 -8.39
CA GLY A 209 20.04 -8.28 -7.05
C GLY A 209 20.71 -9.65 -7.06
N ARG A 210 20.50 -10.47 -8.11
CA ARG A 210 21.22 -11.74 -8.27
C ARG A 210 22.73 -11.53 -8.45
N TYR A 211 23.14 -10.46 -9.10
CA TYR A 211 24.52 -10.20 -9.49
C TYR A 211 25.22 -9.17 -8.59
N ASP A 212 24.46 -8.25 -7.99
CA ASP A 212 24.94 -7.23 -7.08
C ASP A 212 24.13 -7.28 -5.78
N ASN A 213 24.76 -7.73 -4.69
CA ASN A 213 24.14 -7.79 -3.38
C ASN A 213 23.66 -6.42 -2.89
N ASN A 214 24.29 -5.32 -3.33
CA ASN A 214 23.88 -3.97 -2.95
C ASN A 214 22.56 -3.55 -3.60
N MET A 215 22.17 -4.19 -4.71
CA MET A 215 20.91 -3.96 -5.42
C MET A 215 19.73 -4.78 -4.85
N ARG A 216 19.97 -5.62 -3.84
CA ARG A 216 18.91 -6.34 -3.14
C ARG A 216 18.17 -5.43 -2.16
N SER A 217 16.92 -5.80 -1.87
CA SER A 217 16.21 -5.30 -0.69
C SER A 217 17.01 -5.62 0.57
N SER A 218 16.92 -4.77 1.57
CA SER A 218 17.48 -5.01 2.90
C SER A 218 16.88 -6.29 3.45
N GLU A 219 17.72 -7.10 4.09
CA GLU A 219 17.23 -8.25 4.84
C GLU A 219 16.45 -7.77 6.07
N PRO A 220 15.45 -8.55 6.52
CA PRO A 220 14.87 -8.38 7.85
C PRO A 220 16.00 -8.40 8.88
N ALA A 221 15.84 -7.65 9.96
CA ALA A 221 16.95 -7.40 10.88
C ALA A 221 17.31 -8.61 11.79
N GLY A 222 16.57 -9.72 11.63
CA GLY A 222 16.77 -10.98 12.34
C GLY A 222 16.35 -10.91 13.80
N ASP A 223 16.62 -11.98 14.54
CA ASP A 223 16.27 -12.07 15.95
C ASP A 223 17.22 -11.24 16.86
N GLY A 224 16.81 -11.07 18.12
CA GLY A 224 17.62 -10.44 19.16
C GLY A 224 17.63 -8.91 19.16
N LEU A 225 16.62 -8.28 18.55
CA LEU A 225 16.41 -6.83 18.65
C LEU A 225 15.28 -6.48 19.62
N GLY A 226 15.49 -5.43 20.41
CA GLY A 226 14.44 -4.66 21.08
C GLY A 226 13.84 -3.64 20.12
N TRP A 227 12.50 -3.52 20.12
CA TRP A 227 11.76 -2.60 19.25
C TRP A 227 11.20 -1.44 20.07
N HIS A 228 11.55 -0.22 19.68
CA HIS A 228 11.27 1.00 20.42
C HIS A 228 10.40 1.96 19.61
N PRO A 229 9.20 2.34 20.08
CA PRO A 229 8.42 3.41 19.49
C PRO A 229 9.19 4.75 19.54
N PRO A 230 9.09 5.59 18.49
CA PRO A 230 9.88 6.82 18.41
C PRO A 230 9.44 7.91 19.39
N ASP A 231 8.22 7.82 19.90
CA ASP A 231 7.58 8.75 20.83
C ASP A 231 7.82 8.41 22.30
N GLU A 232 8.58 7.33 22.58
CA GLU A 232 8.95 6.94 23.93
C GLU A 232 10.39 7.34 24.27
N ALA A 233 10.57 7.94 25.45
CA ALA A 233 11.89 8.27 25.96
C ALA A 233 12.76 7.00 26.08
N PRO A 234 14.06 7.06 25.72
CA PRO A 234 14.84 8.27 25.47
C PRO A 234 14.91 8.72 24.00
N LEU A 235 14.08 8.18 23.10
CA LEU A 235 14.03 8.64 21.72
C LEU A 235 13.38 10.02 21.65
N GLU A 236 13.81 10.83 20.69
CA GLU A 236 13.24 12.14 20.37
C GLU A 236 12.58 12.07 18.99
N LEU A 237 11.25 12.22 18.96
CA LEU A 237 10.47 12.41 17.73
C LEU A 237 10.31 13.91 17.47
N SER A 238 10.65 14.37 16.27
CA SER A 238 10.46 15.77 15.88
C SER A 238 10.01 15.92 14.42
N GLY A 239 9.57 17.13 14.05
CA GLY A 239 9.03 17.44 12.71
C GLY A 239 7.50 17.33 12.58
N PHE A 240 6.80 16.84 13.61
CA PHE A 240 5.34 16.73 13.67
C PHE A 240 4.80 17.62 14.81
N CYS A 241 4.47 18.87 14.51
CA CYS A 241 4.18 19.89 15.53
C CYS A 241 2.94 19.60 16.39
N TRP A 242 2.04 18.73 15.94
CA TRP A 242 0.79 18.38 16.63
C TRP A 242 0.77 16.93 17.12
N PHE A 243 1.91 16.24 17.11
CA PHE A 243 1.95 14.81 17.45
C PHE A 243 1.48 14.52 18.88
N GLU A 244 1.80 15.37 19.85
CA GLU A 244 1.38 15.20 21.25
C GLU A 244 -0.15 15.21 21.41
N GLU A 245 -0.86 15.95 20.56
CA GLU A 245 -2.31 16.12 20.62
C GLU A 245 -3.04 15.11 19.73
N ASP A 246 -2.55 14.93 18.51
CA ASP A 246 -3.21 14.14 17.48
C ASP A 246 -2.79 12.66 17.48
N HIS A 247 -1.58 12.36 17.99
CA HIS A 247 -0.92 11.05 17.86
C HIS A 247 -0.84 10.56 16.40
N LEU A 248 -0.63 11.49 15.47
CA LEU A 248 -0.51 11.23 14.04
C LEU A 248 0.83 11.74 13.52
N TYR A 249 1.51 10.93 12.70
CA TYR A 249 2.66 11.36 11.90
C TYR A 249 2.19 12.26 10.74
N ARG A 250 1.70 13.45 11.09
CA ARG A 250 1.04 14.39 10.18
C ARG A 250 1.65 15.78 10.31
N ARG A 251 1.81 16.46 9.18
CA ARG A 251 2.48 17.77 9.06
C ARG A 251 1.54 18.97 9.21
N MET A 252 0.26 18.76 9.44
CA MET A 252 -0.73 19.81 9.73
C MET A 252 -1.65 19.29 10.83
N PRO A 253 -2.28 20.17 11.63
CA PRO A 253 -3.19 19.73 12.68
C PRO A 253 -4.31 18.88 12.08
N ALA A 254 -4.77 17.86 12.79
CA ALA A 254 -5.93 17.07 12.39
C ALA A 254 -7.22 17.91 12.36
N LYS A 255 -7.24 19.00 13.14
CA LYS A 255 -8.34 19.96 13.21
C LYS A 255 -7.83 21.39 12.99
N PRO A 256 -7.59 21.80 11.74
CA PRO A 256 -7.12 23.15 11.44
C PRO A 256 -8.21 24.19 11.77
N PRO A 257 -7.84 25.45 12.08
CA PRO A 257 -8.80 26.53 12.41
C PRO A 257 -9.84 26.77 11.30
N ARG A 258 -9.42 26.60 10.05
CA ARG A 258 -10.26 26.59 8.86
C ARG A 258 -9.92 25.36 8.01
N PRO A 259 -10.88 24.84 7.22
CA PRO A 259 -10.59 23.74 6.30
C PRO A 259 -9.44 24.09 5.36
N LEU A 260 -8.45 23.21 5.30
CA LEU A 260 -7.32 23.33 4.37
C LEU A 260 -7.77 22.99 2.94
N PRO A 261 -7.07 23.49 1.90
CA PRO A 261 -7.27 23.01 0.54
C PRO A 261 -7.11 21.48 0.48
N GLU A 262 -8.00 20.79 -0.23
CA GLU A 262 -8.05 19.31 -0.29
C GLU A 262 -6.67 18.68 -0.55
N ALA A 263 -5.92 19.23 -1.50
CA ALA A 263 -4.60 18.72 -1.83
C ALA A 263 -3.58 18.92 -0.69
N VAL A 264 -3.62 20.06 0.01
CA VAL A 264 -2.75 20.33 1.17
C VAL A 264 -3.13 19.39 2.31
N ASP A 265 -4.42 19.23 2.59
CA ASP A 265 -4.93 18.36 3.65
C ASP A 265 -4.53 16.90 3.44
N GLY A 266 -4.64 16.40 2.21
CA GLY A 266 -4.20 15.06 1.83
C GLY A 266 -2.67 14.89 1.96
N LEU A 267 -1.90 15.82 1.38
CA LEU A 267 -0.43 15.79 1.39
C LEU A 267 0.17 16.00 2.79
N ALA A 268 -0.56 16.59 3.73
CA ALA A 268 -0.13 16.70 5.12
C ALA A 268 0.04 15.35 5.82
N ASN A 269 -0.57 14.28 5.29
CA ASN A 269 -0.35 12.91 5.79
C ASN A 269 0.97 12.29 5.31
N HIS A 270 1.71 12.93 4.40
CA HIS A 270 3.07 12.49 4.08
C HIS A 270 4.02 12.95 5.19
N THR A 271 5.07 12.17 5.47
CA THR A 271 5.91 12.37 6.66
C THR A 271 7.21 13.16 6.43
N ALA A 272 7.29 13.95 5.36
CA ALA A 272 8.48 14.73 5.04
C ALA A 272 8.91 15.63 6.21
N GLY A 273 10.20 15.61 6.54
CA GLY A 273 10.76 16.40 7.66
C GLY A 273 10.63 15.77 9.04
N GLY A 274 9.91 14.65 9.18
CA GLY A 274 9.92 13.86 10.40
C GLY A 274 11.31 13.31 10.72
N LEU A 275 11.66 13.27 12.00
CA LEU A 275 12.96 12.85 12.52
C LEU A 275 12.79 11.97 13.76
N ILE A 276 13.61 10.92 13.87
CA ILE A 276 13.83 10.16 15.12
C ILE A 276 15.29 10.33 15.49
N ARG A 277 15.57 10.74 16.73
CA ARG A 277 16.94 10.91 17.23
C ARG A 277 17.14 10.20 18.55
N LEU A 278 18.29 9.57 18.72
CA LEU A 278 18.67 8.89 19.96
C LEU A 278 20.18 8.67 20.01
N ARG A 279 20.68 8.24 21.17
CA ARG A 279 22.00 7.65 21.32
C ARG A 279 21.90 6.21 21.74
N SER A 280 22.73 5.35 21.17
CA SER A 280 22.83 3.95 21.58
C SER A 280 24.21 3.36 21.30
N ASN A 281 24.60 2.34 22.04
CA ASN A 281 25.77 1.51 21.76
C ASN A 281 25.46 0.31 20.85
N SER A 282 24.22 0.16 20.38
CA SER A 282 23.77 -0.94 19.52
C SER A 282 24.68 -1.16 18.30
N ARG A 283 24.95 -2.42 17.97
CA ARG A 283 25.73 -2.82 16.80
C ARG A 283 24.87 -2.85 15.54
N ARG A 284 23.56 -3.06 15.71
CA ARG A 284 22.55 -3.06 14.64
C ARG A 284 21.54 -1.93 14.82
N VAL A 285 21.12 -1.32 13.73
CA VAL A 285 19.98 -0.40 13.70
C VAL A 285 19.05 -0.83 12.58
N ALA A 286 17.78 -1.02 12.91
CA ALA A 286 16.73 -1.40 11.98
C ALA A 286 15.48 -0.55 12.18
N VAL A 287 14.57 -0.63 11.21
CA VAL A 287 13.23 -0.07 11.32
C VAL A 287 12.20 -1.13 10.96
N ARG A 288 11.08 -1.12 11.68
CA ARG A 288 9.84 -1.84 11.31
C ARG A 288 8.78 -0.80 11.02
N VAL A 289 8.18 -0.86 9.85
CA VAL A 289 7.33 0.22 9.33
C VAL A 289 6.03 -0.35 8.76
N GLU A 290 4.91 0.31 9.05
CA GLU A 290 3.65 0.21 8.31
C GLU A 290 3.36 1.55 7.61
N LEU A 291 3.27 1.52 6.29
CA LEU A 291 2.96 2.67 5.43
C LEU A 291 1.44 2.82 5.21
N ALA A 292 1.00 4.05 4.98
CA ALA A 292 -0.38 4.36 4.58
C ALA A 292 -0.68 3.97 3.11
N GLY A 293 0.36 3.80 2.29
CA GLY A 293 0.26 3.45 0.88
C GLY A 293 1.61 2.98 0.31
N ARG A 294 1.58 2.46 -0.93
CA ARG A 294 2.76 1.95 -1.63
C ARG A 294 3.53 3.06 -2.33
N ALA A 295 4.80 2.81 -2.66
CA ALA A 295 5.50 3.65 -3.62
C ALA A 295 4.85 3.53 -5.01
N GLY A 296 4.85 4.62 -5.76
CA GLY A 296 4.15 4.68 -7.05
C GLY A 296 4.52 5.87 -7.94
N MET A 297 5.47 6.70 -7.54
CA MET A 297 5.96 7.79 -8.37
C MET A 297 6.95 7.26 -9.42
N ASN A 298 6.77 7.65 -10.68
CA ASN A 298 7.54 7.08 -11.80
C ASN A 298 9.00 7.58 -11.89
N HIS A 299 9.31 8.72 -11.25
CA HIS A 299 10.60 9.41 -11.37
C HIS A 299 11.19 9.80 -9.99
N MET A 300 10.61 9.28 -8.90
CA MET A 300 11.17 9.36 -7.55
C MET A 300 11.43 7.93 -7.06
N PRO A 301 12.63 7.61 -6.57
CA PRO A 301 12.91 6.26 -6.10
C PRO A 301 12.11 5.94 -4.83
N ALA A 302 11.71 4.68 -4.70
CA ALA A 302 10.92 4.20 -3.55
C ALA A 302 11.61 4.44 -2.20
N THR A 303 12.95 4.49 -2.19
CA THR A 303 13.76 4.83 -1.01
C THR A 303 13.51 6.26 -0.51
N GLY A 304 13.36 7.24 -1.39
CA GLY A 304 12.99 8.61 -1.01
C GLY A 304 11.50 8.76 -0.72
N GLN A 305 10.66 8.09 -1.52
CA GLN A 305 9.21 8.21 -1.39
C GLN A 305 8.70 7.62 -0.07
N CYS A 306 9.21 6.46 0.32
CA CYS A 306 8.62 5.57 1.33
C CYS A 306 9.64 4.93 2.29
N GLY A 307 10.95 5.09 2.03
CA GLY A 307 12.01 4.56 2.89
C GLY A 307 12.38 5.54 3.99
N PHE A 308 12.95 5.00 5.08
CA PHE A 308 13.73 5.77 6.06
C PHE A 308 15.20 5.75 5.67
N ASP A 309 15.96 6.80 5.98
CA ASP A 309 17.42 6.74 5.98
C ASP A 309 18.01 7.11 7.34
N LEU A 310 19.21 6.58 7.60
CA LEU A 310 19.92 6.71 8.86
C LEU A 310 21.23 7.46 8.65
N TYR A 311 21.47 8.40 9.54
CA TYR A 311 22.73 9.09 9.74
C TYR A 311 23.29 8.74 11.12
N VAL A 312 24.62 8.61 11.18
CA VAL A 312 25.37 8.28 12.39
C VAL A 312 26.44 9.34 12.61
N GLY A 313 26.57 9.81 13.85
CA GLY A 313 27.59 10.78 14.27
C GLY A 313 26.99 11.94 15.05
N ALA A 314 27.85 12.67 15.76
CA ALA A 314 27.44 13.83 16.55
C ALA A 314 26.80 14.91 15.66
N PRO A 315 25.91 15.77 16.22
CA PRO A 315 25.33 16.90 15.51
C PRO A 315 26.37 17.68 14.68
N ALA A 316 25.99 18.13 13.48
CA ALA A 316 26.86 18.74 12.46
C ALA A 316 27.94 17.85 11.81
N THR A 317 28.21 16.65 12.32
CA THR A 317 29.19 15.70 11.75
C THR A 317 28.57 14.37 11.29
N GLU A 318 27.24 14.31 11.31
CA GLU A 318 26.41 13.20 10.89
C GLU A 318 26.77 12.69 9.48
N SER A 319 27.06 11.41 9.37
CA SER A 319 27.39 10.74 8.10
C SER A 319 26.32 9.71 7.73
N PHE A 320 26.01 9.59 6.44
CA PHE A 320 25.04 8.61 5.95
C PHE A 320 25.52 7.19 6.28
N ALA A 321 24.65 6.39 6.90
CA ALA A 321 24.94 5.03 7.31
C ALA A 321 24.15 3.99 6.51
N GLY A 322 22.91 4.29 6.14
CA GLY A 322 22.11 3.40 5.32
C GLY A 322 20.70 3.88 5.06
N VAL A 323 19.98 3.15 4.21
CA VAL A 323 18.62 3.47 3.77
C VAL A 323 17.79 2.19 3.72
N ALA A 324 16.49 2.31 4.03
CA ALA A 324 15.54 1.22 3.95
C ALA A 324 15.32 0.85 2.48
N LYS A 325 16.02 -0.19 2.02
CA LYS A 325 15.71 -0.85 0.75
C LYS A 325 14.67 -1.92 1.05
N TYR A 326 13.48 -1.79 0.51
CA TYR A 326 12.38 -2.72 0.81
C TYR A 326 11.64 -3.10 -0.47
N ASP A 327 10.84 -4.15 -0.42
CA ASP A 327 9.93 -4.48 -1.53
C ASP A 327 8.83 -3.41 -1.62
N HIS A 328 8.98 -2.48 -2.57
CA HIS A 328 8.10 -1.34 -2.79
C HIS A 328 6.62 -1.70 -3.06
N ARG A 329 6.32 -2.99 -3.27
CA ARG A 329 4.96 -3.51 -3.40
C ARG A 329 4.30 -3.82 -2.06
N GLN A 330 5.05 -3.84 -0.97
CA GLN A 330 4.55 -4.11 0.38
C GLN A 330 4.15 -2.81 1.08
N LEU A 331 3.16 -2.92 1.97
CA LEU A 331 2.77 -1.82 2.86
C LEU A 331 3.53 -1.87 4.20
N THR A 332 4.07 -3.03 4.54
CA THR A 332 4.86 -3.24 5.76
C THR A 332 6.24 -3.73 5.38
N TYR A 333 7.27 -3.26 6.08
CA TYR A 333 8.61 -3.78 5.92
C TYR A 333 9.41 -3.71 7.22
N GLU A 334 10.39 -4.61 7.30
CA GLU A 334 11.52 -4.48 8.20
C GLU A 334 12.77 -4.27 7.37
N ALA A 335 13.62 -3.33 7.77
CA ALA A 335 14.87 -3.07 7.08
C ALA A 335 15.98 -2.79 8.09
N GLN A 336 17.05 -3.59 8.05
CA GLN A 336 18.30 -3.22 8.70
C GLN A 336 18.96 -2.07 7.93
N LEU A 337 19.22 -0.97 8.62
CA LEU A 337 19.84 0.24 8.07
C LEU A 337 21.34 0.28 8.32
N PHE A 338 21.79 -0.34 9.41
CA PHE A 338 23.18 -0.33 9.83
C PHE A 338 23.50 -1.59 10.60
N ALA A 339 24.68 -2.13 10.37
CA ALA A 339 25.26 -3.20 11.15
C ALA A 339 26.77 -3.08 11.13
N GLN A 340 27.40 -3.25 12.28
CA GLN A 340 28.84 -3.25 12.42
C GLN A 340 29.31 -4.35 13.37
N GLY A 341 30.62 -4.55 13.42
CA GLY A 341 31.26 -5.38 14.41
C GLY A 341 31.13 -4.71 15.76
N GLU A 342 32.07 -3.88 16.19
CA GLU A 342 32.15 -3.44 17.60
C GLU A 342 30.93 -2.64 18.11
N SER A 343 30.62 -2.80 19.41
CA SER A 343 29.62 -2.00 20.13
C SER A 343 30.27 -0.70 20.60
N GLU A 344 29.69 0.44 20.24
CA GLU A 344 30.18 1.76 20.63
C GLU A 344 29.04 2.79 20.56
N TRP A 345 29.06 3.75 21.49
CA TRP A 345 28.07 4.82 21.57
C TRP A 345 28.05 5.70 20.32
N ARG A 346 26.87 5.82 19.71
CA ARG A 346 26.60 6.63 18.53
C ARG A 346 25.39 7.51 18.73
N ASP A 347 25.44 8.70 18.16
CA ASP A 347 24.28 9.51 17.85
C ASP A 347 23.67 9.01 16.54
N LEU A 348 22.36 8.75 16.57
CA LEU A 348 21.58 8.20 15.48
C LEU A 348 20.49 9.20 15.09
N THR A 349 20.40 9.52 13.81
CA THR A 349 19.34 10.36 13.22
C THR A 349 18.67 9.59 12.10
N LEU A 350 17.38 9.25 12.26
CA LEU A 350 16.57 8.65 11.20
C LEU A 350 15.62 9.69 10.60
N HIS A 351 15.58 9.79 9.29
CA HIS A 351 14.62 10.65 8.58
C HIS A 351 13.44 9.83 8.07
N PHE A 352 12.23 10.39 8.21
CA PHE A 352 10.99 9.80 7.72
C PHE A 352 10.81 9.91 6.20
N PRO A 353 9.97 9.05 5.59
CA PRO A 353 9.61 9.12 4.18
C PRO A 353 9.08 10.49 3.72
N LEU A 354 9.39 10.90 2.48
CA LEU A 354 9.05 12.23 1.96
C LEU A 354 7.64 12.31 1.35
N TYR A 355 7.19 11.24 0.68
CA TYR A 355 6.00 11.24 -0.18
C TYR A 355 5.05 10.07 0.12
N GLN A 356 5.04 9.63 1.38
CA GLN A 356 4.10 8.62 1.87
C GLN A 356 3.84 8.85 3.36
N GLY A 357 2.65 8.47 3.82
CA GLY A 357 2.31 8.44 5.23
C GLY A 357 2.83 7.19 5.93
N VAL A 358 3.15 7.33 7.21
CA VAL A 358 3.53 6.24 8.11
C VAL A 358 2.40 6.06 9.12
N ARG A 359 1.92 4.82 9.28
CA ARG A 359 0.93 4.47 10.31
C ARG A 359 1.59 4.01 11.59
N ARG A 360 2.67 3.24 11.47
CA ARG A 360 3.47 2.75 12.60
C ARG A 360 4.93 2.68 12.20
N VAL A 361 5.80 3.03 13.13
CA VAL A 361 7.24 2.80 13.02
C VAL A 361 7.80 2.42 14.39
N GLU A 362 8.77 1.50 14.40
CA GLU A 362 9.57 1.14 15.56
C GLU A 362 11.05 1.09 15.16
N VAL A 363 11.93 1.56 16.04
CA VAL A 363 13.39 1.45 15.87
C VAL A 363 13.87 0.16 16.53
N GLY A 364 14.51 -0.70 15.76
CA GLY A 364 15.11 -1.95 16.22
C GLY A 364 16.57 -1.76 16.59
N LEU A 365 16.93 -2.09 17.83
CA LEU A 365 18.31 -2.05 18.36
C LEU A 365 18.62 -3.41 19.02
N ASP A 366 19.90 -3.76 19.20
CA ASP A 366 20.27 -4.96 19.94
C ASP A 366 19.59 -4.99 21.32
N ALA A 367 19.02 -6.13 21.71
CA ALA A 367 18.20 -6.21 22.92
C ALA A 367 18.97 -5.91 24.22
N ASP A 368 20.29 -6.02 24.20
CA ASP A 368 21.21 -5.69 25.28
C ASP A 368 21.85 -4.29 25.13
N ALA A 369 21.48 -3.54 24.09
CA ALA A 369 21.97 -2.18 23.89
C ALA A 369 21.40 -1.22 24.94
N GLU A 370 22.23 -0.25 25.31
CA GLU A 370 21.83 0.88 26.12
C GLU A 370 21.32 2.00 25.23
N LEU A 371 20.33 2.75 25.72
CA LEU A 371 19.75 3.90 25.03
C LEU A 371 19.92 5.15 25.90
N ALA A 372 20.19 6.29 25.26
CA ALA A 372 20.27 7.59 25.90
C ALA A 372 19.64 8.66 24.99
N PRO A 373 19.23 9.82 25.56
CA PRO A 373 18.71 10.94 24.76
C PRO A 373 19.74 11.40 23.71
N PRO A 374 19.28 11.93 22.56
CA PRO A 374 20.18 12.48 21.56
C PRO A 374 20.99 13.66 22.10
N ALA A 375 22.15 13.94 21.51
CA ALA A 375 22.84 15.19 21.80
C ALA A 375 21.94 16.41 21.47
N PRO A 376 21.98 17.49 22.28
CA PRO A 376 21.16 18.67 22.04
C PRO A 376 21.55 19.34 20.72
N ARG A 377 20.58 20.06 20.15
CA ARG A 377 20.74 20.85 18.93
C ARG A 377 21.06 22.31 19.29
N GLU A 378 21.86 22.97 18.47
CA GLU A 378 22.33 24.35 18.71
C GLU A 378 21.23 25.38 18.48
N LEU A 379 20.43 25.19 17.44
CA LEU A 379 19.40 26.13 17.01
C LEU A 379 18.00 25.54 17.25
N GLY A 380 17.06 26.44 17.55
CA GLY A 380 15.64 26.10 17.63
C GLY A 380 15.05 25.70 16.25
N PRO A 381 13.78 25.30 16.21
CA PRO A 381 13.16 24.81 14.97
C PRO A 381 13.10 25.87 13.86
N ILE A 382 13.27 25.44 12.61
CA ILE A 382 13.16 26.27 11.42
C ILE A 382 12.06 25.67 10.56
N LEU A 383 11.03 26.45 10.22
CA LEU A 383 9.89 25.98 9.44
C LEU A 383 10.01 26.39 7.98
N PHE A 384 9.98 25.41 7.08
CA PHE A 384 9.96 25.62 5.64
C PHE A 384 8.55 25.38 5.11
N TYR A 385 7.91 26.40 4.57
CA TYR A 385 6.64 26.28 3.85
C TYR A 385 6.88 26.42 2.35
N GLY A 386 6.39 25.46 1.56
CA GLY A 386 6.67 25.52 0.14
C GLY A 386 6.03 24.43 -0.73
N THR A 387 6.76 24.06 -1.77
CA THR A 387 6.23 23.29 -2.90
C THR A 387 6.61 21.81 -2.87
N SER A 388 6.53 21.12 -4.01
CA SER A 388 7.10 19.78 -4.19
C SER A 388 8.60 19.74 -3.94
N ILE A 389 9.31 20.84 -4.25
CA ILE A 389 10.76 20.95 -4.03
C ILE A 389 11.05 20.91 -2.54
N THR A 390 10.36 21.74 -1.75
CA THR A 390 10.45 21.74 -0.28
C THR A 390 10.09 20.38 0.30
N GLN A 391 9.03 19.74 -0.19
CA GLN A 391 8.62 18.40 0.24
C GLN A 391 9.69 17.33 -0.02
N GLY A 392 10.58 17.55 -1.00
CA GLY A 392 11.68 16.67 -1.34
C GLY A 392 11.51 15.90 -2.65
N GLY A 393 10.64 16.34 -3.55
CA GLY A 393 10.56 15.82 -4.91
C GLY A 393 11.76 16.28 -5.75
N CYS A 394 12.70 15.45 -6.20
CA CYS A 394 12.77 13.97 -6.09
C CYS A 394 14.11 13.49 -5.52
N ALA A 395 14.33 13.76 -4.23
CA ALA A 395 15.49 13.30 -3.49
C ALA A 395 15.56 11.77 -3.49
N THR A 396 16.77 11.21 -3.60
CA THR A 396 16.94 9.76 -3.71
C THR A 396 16.62 9.00 -2.42
N ARG A 397 16.72 9.70 -1.29
CA ARG A 397 16.44 9.24 0.07
C ARG A 397 16.11 10.45 0.95
N PRO A 398 15.39 10.29 2.09
CA PRO A 398 14.82 11.42 2.80
C PRO A 398 15.82 12.47 3.29
N GLY A 399 16.97 12.04 3.82
CA GLY A 399 18.02 12.92 4.30
C GLY A 399 18.70 13.79 3.22
N MET A 400 18.35 13.63 1.94
CA MET A 400 18.84 14.45 0.83
C MET A 400 17.90 15.59 0.42
N ALA A 401 16.69 15.69 0.97
CA ALA A 401 15.88 16.90 0.79
C ALA A 401 16.61 18.11 1.42
N TYR A 402 16.57 19.29 0.78
CA TYR A 402 17.35 20.44 1.26
C TYR A 402 17.03 20.84 2.72
N PRO A 403 15.79 20.77 3.24
CA PRO A 403 15.53 21.06 4.65
C PRO A 403 16.20 20.03 5.57
N ALA A 404 16.28 18.76 5.16
CA ALA A 404 16.96 17.72 5.92
C ALA A 404 18.49 17.90 5.93
N ILE A 405 19.08 18.35 4.81
CA ILE A 405 20.50 18.72 4.74
C ILE A 405 20.78 19.88 5.70
N LEU A 406 19.97 20.94 5.63
CA LEU A 406 20.09 22.10 6.51
C LEU A 406 19.90 21.71 7.98
N SER A 407 18.96 20.83 8.30
CA SER A 407 18.72 20.35 9.67
C SER A 407 19.99 19.81 10.34
N ARG A 408 20.75 18.97 9.62
CA ARG A 408 21.99 18.40 10.14
C ARG A 408 23.10 19.44 10.30
N ARG A 409 23.26 20.34 9.31
CA ARG A 409 24.33 21.34 9.30
C ARG A 409 24.10 22.47 10.30
N LEU A 410 22.88 22.96 10.37
CA LEU A 410 22.45 24.03 11.27
C LEU A 410 22.23 23.53 12.71
N GLN A 411 22.21 22.20 12.91
CA GLN A 411 21.81 21.58 14.17
C GLN A 411 20.46 22.14 14.64
N ALA A 412 19.46 22.10 13.74
CA ALA A 412 18.12 22.64 13.95
C ALA A 412 17.08 21.61 13.53
N SER A 413 15.93 21.55 14.20
CA SER A 413 14.77 20.82 13.66
C SER A 413 14.20 21.57 12.46
N CYS A 414 14.33 21.03 11.25
CA CYS A 414 13.75 21.65 10.06
C CYS A 414 12.37 21.05 9.78
N ILE A 415 11.32 21.76 10.18
CA ILE A 415 9.93 21.38 9.97
C ILE A 415 9.60 21.61 8.49
N ASN A 416 9.13 20.57 7.79
CA ASN A 416 8.91 20.60 6.35
C ASN A 416 7.42 20.65 6.00
N MET A 417 6.91 21.85 5.76
CA MET A 417 5.55 22.13 5.27
C MET A 417 5.52 22.30 3.75
N GLY A 418 6.25 21.45 3.02
CA GLY A 418 6.19 21.40 1.55
C GLY A 418 4.97 20.62 1.05
N PHE A 419 4.21 21.21 0.13
CA PHE A 419 3.03 20.57 -0.47
C PHE A 419 3.12 20.57 -2.00
N SER A 420 3.37 19.38 -2.55
CA SER A 420 3.48 19.10 -3.98
C SER A 420 2.33 19.69 -4.80
N GLY A 421 2.65 20.61 -5.73
CA GLY A 421 1.67 21.29 -6.60
C GLY A 421 0.69 22.24 -5.90
N SER A 422 0.76 22.36 -4.57
CA SER A 422 -0.34 22.85 -3.75
C SER A 422 0.02 23.93 -2.72
N GLY A 423 1.29 24.13 -2.34
CA GLY A 423 1.65 25.29 -1.52
C GLY A 423 1.65 26.56 -2.38
N ARG A 424 0.69 27.48 -2.19
CA ARG A 424 0.53 28.71 -3.02
C ARG A 424 0.26 29.98 -2.21
N GLY A 425 0.53 29.96 -0.91
CA GLY A 425 0.33 31.11 -0.02
C GLY A 425 -1.11 31.26 0.46
N GLU A 426 -1.80 30.14 0.69
CA GLU A 426 -3.19 30.13 1.17
C GLU A 426 -3.30 30.65 2.62
N PRO A 427 -4.23 31.58 2.92
CA PRO A 427 -4.42 32.13 4.27
C PRO A 427 -4.73 31.07 5.34
N GLU A 428 -5.57 30.07 5.04
CA GLU A 428 -5.90 28.97 5.96
C GLU A 428 -4.69 28.07 6.30
N VAL A 429 -3.72 27.99 5.38
CA VAL A 429 -2.45 27.30 5.60
C VAL A 429 -1.54 28.16 6.50
N ALA A 430 -1.47 29.47 6.23
CA ALA A 430 -0.73 30.42 7.06
C ALA A 430 -1.23 30.41 8.52
N GLU A 431 -2.55 30.41 8.73
CA GLU A 431 -3.16 30.36 10.05
C GLU A 431 -2.82 29.07 10.81
N SER A 432 -2.79 27.94 10.09
CA SER A 432 -2.39 26.66 10.70
C SER A 432 -0.90 26.66 11.07
N ILE A 433 -0.04 27.20 10.20
CA ILE A 433 1.40 27.35 10.48
C ILE A 433 1.64 28.31 11.65
N ALA A 434 0.87 29.40 11.76
CA ALA A 434 0.99 30.35 12.85
C ALA A 434 0.75 29.71 14.23
N LEU A 435 0.04 28.57 14.30
CA LEU A 435 -0.17 27.84 15.55
C LEU A 435 1.11 27.19 16.11
N VAL A 436 2.14 26.98 15.29
CA VAL A 436 3.42 26.42 15.74
C VAL A 436 4.09 27.43 16.66
N GLU A 437 4.23 27.09 17.95
CA GLU A 437 4.67 28.04 18.97
C GLU A 437 6.18 28.29 18.96
N GLU A 438 6.97 27.23 18.81
CA GLU A 438 8.44 27.30 18.78
C GLU A 438 8.96 27.30 17.35
N CYS A 439 9.36 28.48 16.87
CA CYS A 439 10.00 28.65 15.57
C CYS A 439 11.04 29.77 15.64
N SER A 440 12.27 29.48 15.25
CA SER A 440 13.36 30.44 15.16
C SER A 440 13.41 31.17 13.82
N LEU A 441 12.86 30.58 12.76
CA LEU A 441 12.81 31.17 11.42
C LEU A 441 11.73 30.50 10.58
N PHE A 442 10.91 31.33 9.92
CA PHE A 442 10.03 30.88 8.84
C PHE A 442 10.69 31.09 7.48
N VAL A 443 10.71 30.06 6.64
CA VAL A 443 11.18 30.14 5.25
C VAL A 443 9.99 29.92 4.33
N LEU A 444 9.66 30.93 3.53
CA LEU A 444 8.56 30.92 2.55
C LEU A 444 9.12 30.65 1.14
N ASP A 445 8.99 29.41 0.67
CA ASP A 445 9.52 28.86 -0.58
C ASP A 445 8.39 28.25 -1.45
N TYR A 446 7.35 29.05 -1.73
CA TYR A 446 6.14 28.57 -2.40
C TYR A 446 5.94 29.11 -3.84
N ASP A 447 6.88 29.91 -4.37
CA ASP A 447 6.81 30.52 -5.70
C ASP A 447 6.58 29.50 -6.83
N ALA A 448 7.23 28.33 -6.77
CA ALA A 448 7.23 27.37 -7.87
C ALA A 448 5.84 26.86 -8.29
N ASN A 449 4.85 26.89 -7.39
CA ASN A 449 3.47 26.48 -7.65
C ASN A 449 2.55 27.66 -8.04
N CYS A 450 2.97 28.90 -7.82
CA CYS A 450 2.15 30.07 -8.10
C CYS A 450 2.02 30.30 -9.61
N PRO A 451 0.88 30.81 -10.11
CA PRO A 451 0.63 31.00 -11.54
C PRO A 451 1.41 32.17 -12.16
N ASP A 452 1.67 33.24 -11.40
CA ASP A 452 2.37 34.44 -11.86
C ASP A 452 2.87 35.31 -10.69
N ALA A 453 3.59 36.39 -11.03
CA ALA A 453 4.09 37.37 -10.07
C ALA A 453 2.96 38.13 -9.33
N ALA A 454 1.82 38.35 -9.99
CA ALA A 454 0.68 39.04 -9.38
C ALA A 454 0.03 38.21 -8.27
N HIS A 455 0.03 36.88 -8.39
CA HIS A 455 -0.40 35.97 -7.33
C HIS A 455 0.49 36.09 -6.09
N LEU A 456 1.81 36.11 -6.27
CA LEU A 456 2.76 36.29 -5.17
C LEU A 456 2.58 37.65 -4.48
N ALA A 457 2.47 38.72 -5.27
CA ALA A 457 2.23 40.07 -4.75
C ALA A 457 0.93 40.19 -3.94
N ARG A 458 -0.10 39.37 -4.23
CA ARG A 458 -1.35 39.32 -3.46
C ARG A 458 -1.24 38.45 -2.21
N THR A 459 -0.55 37.31 -2.29
CA THR A 459 -0.59 36.28 -1.24
C THR A 459 0.48 36.48 -0.18
N LEU A 460 1.69 36.93 -0.55
CA LEU A 460 2.78 37.12 0.41
C LEU A 460 2.44 38.11 1.54
N PRO A 461 1.89 39.31 1.29
CA PRO A 461 1.57 40.24 2.37
C PRO A 461 0.56 39.65 3.36
N VAL A 462 -0.44 38.93 2.86
CA VAL A 462 -1.47 38.30 3.70
C VAL A 462 -0.87 37.16 4.53
N PHE A 463 -0.01 36.34 3.94
CA PHE A 463 0.65 35.25 4.64
C PHE A 463 1.55 35.78 5.76
N ILE A 464 2.36 36.81 5.46
CA ILE A 464 3.25 37.46 6.42
C ILE A 464 2.45 38.10 7.56
N ASP A 465 1.37 38.84 7.25
CA ASP A 465 0.51 39.46 8.25
C ASP A 465 -0.05 38.41 9.23
N ILE A 466 -0.57 37.28 8.71
CA ILE A 466 -1.10 36.19 9.55
C ILE A 466 -0.02 35.61 10.47
N LEU A 467 1.20 35.40 9.95
CA LEU A 467 2.30 34.94 10.80
C LEU A 467 2.63 35.99 11.88
N ARG A 468 2.71 37.27 11.51
CA ARG A 468 3.04 38.38 12.43
C ARG A 468 2.01 38.57 13.55
N GLN A 469 0.75 38.22 13.33
CA GLN A 469 -0.28 38.26 14.37
C GLN A 469 0.05 37.37 15.58
N ARG A 470 0.84 36.29 15.39
CA ARG A 470 1.27 35.38 16.47
C ARG A 470 2.78 35.39 16.72
N HIS A 471 3.57 35.70 15.69
CA HIS A 471 5.03 35.68 15.67
C HIS A 471 5.59 37.06 15.34
N ALA A 472 5.42 38.00 16.27
CA ALA A 472 5.68 39.42 16.05
C ALA A 472 7.14 39.75 15.69
N THR A 473 8.10 38.96 16.18
CA THR A 473 9.54 39.22 16.01
C THR A 473 10.31 38.04 15.42
N THR A 474 9.66 36.93 15.09
CA THR A 474 10.36 35.75 14.53
C THR A 474 10.79 36.07 13.10
N PRO A 475 12.07 35.90 12.71
CA PRO A 475 12.50 36.17 11.35
C PRO A 475 11.69 35.41 10.29
N ILE A 476 11.44 36.06 9.15
CA ILE A 476 10.82 35.46 7.97
C ILE A 476 11.75 35.66 6.78
N LEU A 477 12.14 34.56 6.12
CA LEU A 477 12.89 34.55 4.89
C LEU A 477 11.98 34.18 3.71
N VAL A 478 11.77 35.12 2.80
CA VAL A 478 11.11 34.87 1.51
C VAL A 478 12.17 34.42 0.49
N LEU A 479 11.92 33.27 -0.14
CA LEU A 479 12.81 32.65 -1.11
C LEU A 479 12.15 32.60 -2.48
N SER A 480 12.75 33.28 -3.48
CA SER A 480 12.25 33.14 -4.85
C SER A 480 12.69 31.82 -5.49
N ARG A 481 11.93 31.37 -6.50
CA ARG A 481 12.17 30.08 -7.16
C ARG A 481 13.57 30.01 -7.80
N PRO A 482 14.32 28.89 -7.66
CA PRO A 482 15.54 28.66 -8.41
C PRO A 482 15.29 28.47 -9.92
N PRO A 483 16.32 28.60 -10.78
CA PRO A 483 16.17 28.35 -12.21
C PRO A 483 15.77 26.89 -12.49
N SER A 484 14.96 26.66 -13.52
CA SER A 484 14.55 25.34 -13.98
C SER A 484 15.27 24.94 -15.27
N ALA A 485 15.54 23.65 -15.51
CA ALA A 485 16.31 23.23 -16.69
C ALA A 485 15.66 23.67 -18.01
N THR A 486 14.34 23.83 -18.03
CA THR A 486 13.59 24.31 -19.20
C THR A 486 13.98 25.73 -19.64
N GLU A 487 14.52 26.54 -18.73
CA GLU A 487 14.98 27.91 -19.02
C GLU A 487 16.16 27.97 -19.98
N ALA A 488 16.98 26.90 -20.05
CA ALA A 488 18.11 26.82 -20.98
C ALA A 488 17.68 27.01 -22.45
N TRP A 489 16.42 26.71 -22.76
CA TRP A 489 15.87 26.77 -24.12
C TRP A 489 14.62 27.65 -24.21
N ASN A 490 14.25 28.36 -23.13
CA ASN A 490 13.03 29.15 -23.04
C ASN A 490 13.31 30.52 -22.37
N PRO A 491 13.76 31.53 -23.13
CA PRO A 491 14.04 32.86 -22.60
C PRO A 491 12.84 33.51 -21.89
N ALA A 492 11.62 33.21 -22.35
CA ALA A 492 10.41 33.72 -21.70
C ALA A 492 10.19 33.11 -20.30
N ALA A 493 10.67 31.89 -20.04
CA ALA A 493 10.65 31.31 -18.71
C ALA A 493 11.62 32.03 -17.75
N VAL A 494 12.80 32.44 -18.24
CA VAL A 494 13.75 33.25 -17.48
C VAL A 494 13.11 34.58 -17.06
N SER A 495 12.50 35.30 -18.01
CA SER A 495 11.82 36.57 -17.73
C SER A 495 10.70 36.40 -16.69
N ARG A 496 9.85 35.36 -16.83
CA ARG A 496 8.79 35.10 -15.85
C ARG A 496 9.32 34.82 -14.44
N ARG A 497 10.41 34.05 -14.31
CA ARG A 497 11.04 33.79 -13.01
C ARG A 497 11.61 35.07 -12.40
N GLN A 498 12.28 35.89 -13.20
CA GLN A 498 12.82 37.18 -12.74
C GLN A 498 11.72 38.14 -12.31
N GLU A 499 10.62 38.24 -13.07
CA GLU A 499 9.44 39.04 -12.70
C GLU A 499 8.86 38.61 -11.34
N ARG A 500 8.80 37.30 -11.07
CA ARG A 500 8.36 36.76 -9.78
C ARG A 500 9.34 37.09 -8.66
N ALA A 501 10.64 36.96 -8.89
CA ALA A 501 11.65 37.32 -7.89
C ALA A 501 11.56 38.81 -7.52
N VAL A 502 11.42 39.69 -8.51
CA VAL A 502 11.23 41.13 -8.29
C VAL A 502 9.96 41.42 -7.50
N ALA A 503 8.83 40.79 -7.83
CA ALA A 503 7.59 41.01 -7.08
C ALA A 503 7.70 40.60 -5.61
N GLN A 504 8.37 39.48 -5.33
CA GLN A 504 8.62 39.02 -3.95
C GLN A 504 9.55 39.98 -3.20
N GLN A 505 10.64 40.41 -3.84
CA GLN A 505 11.55 41.40 -3.28
C GLN A 505 10.85 42.72 -2.95
N GLN A 506 10.00 43.22 -3.86
CA GLN A 506 9.23 44.45 -3.66
C GLN A 506 8.27 44.36 -2.47
N VAL A 507 7.60 43.21 -2.27
CA VAL A 507 6.76 42.99 -1.08
C VAL A 507 7.60 43.06 0.18
N VAL A 508 8.76 42.39 0.21
CA VAL A 508 9.66 42.41 1.37
C VAL A 508 10.15 43.83 1.66
N GLU A 509 10.66 44.54 0.65
CA GLU A 509 11.13 45.91 0.80
C GLU A 509 10.04 46.87 1.25
N GLN A 510 8.83 46.72 0.73
CA GLN A 510 7.67 47.52 1.14
C GLN A 510 7.37 47.30 2.64
N LEU A 511 7.14 46.06 3.06
CA LEU A 511 6.78 45.74 4.44
C LEU A 511 7.90 46.10 5.43
N SER A 512 9.16 45.93 5.03
CA SER A 512 10.30 46.39 5.83
C SER A 512 10.33 47.91 5.97
N SER A 513 9.98 48.67 4.92
CA SER A 513 9.86 50.14 5.00
C SER A 513 8.68 50.60 5.88
N GLU A 514 7.66 49.75 6.05
CA GLU A 514 6.50 49.96 6.93
C GLU A 514 6.77 49.56 8.39
N GLY A 515 7.94 48.95 8.68
CA GLY A 515 8.44 48.71 10.04
C GLY A 515 8.83 47.26 10.36
N ASP A 516 8.68 46.31 9.44
CA ASP A 516 9.06 44.90 9.66
C ASP A 516 10.55 44.65 9.39
N GLY A 517 11.38 44.85 10.42
CA GLY A 517 12.83 44.70 10.35
C GLY A 517 13.34 43.26 10.25
N GLU A 518 12.49 42.27 10.55
CA GLU A 518 12.81 40.84 10.61
C GLU A 518 12.30 40.08 9.37
N LEU A 519 12.18 40.80 8.25
CA LEU A 519 11.79 40.26 6.96
C LEU A 519 12.98 40.30 6.00
N HIS A 520 13.30 39.15 5.42
CA HIS A 520 14.46 38.96 4.56
C HIS A 520 14.04 38.38 3.22
N PHE A 521 14.76 38.76 2.17
CA PHE A 521 14.60 38.19 0.85
C PHE A 521 15.90 37.53 0.40
N LEU A 522 15.79 36.35 -0.20
CA LEU A 522 16.88 35.70 -0.91
C LEU A 522 16.41 35.32 -2.32
N SER A 523 17.20 35.73 -3.32
CA SER A 523 16.95 35.35 -4.70
C SER A 523 17.36 33.89 -4.96
N GLY A 524 16.47 33.13 -5.59
CA GLY A 524 16.69 31.75 -6.04
C GLY A 524 17.71 31.61 -7.18
N ASP A 525 18.03 32.68 -7.89
CA ASP A 525 18.84 32.69 -9.12
C ASP A 525 20.19 31.97 -8.95
N GLY A 526 20.82 32.10 -7.78
CA GLY A 526 22.13 31.51 -7.48
C GLY A 526 22.09 30.15 -6.79
N LEU A 527 20.91 29.63 -6.41
CA LEU A 527 20.81 28.45 -5.54
C LEU A 527 21.22 27.13 -6.20
N LEU A 528 21.11 27.04 -7.53
CA LEU A 528 21.56 25.85 -8.27
C LEU A 528 22.98 26.01 -8.84
N GLY A 529 23.67 27.09 -8.48
CA GLY A 529 25.07 27.32 -8.85
C GLY A 529 25.26 27.81 -10.28
N GLY A 530 26.15 27.15 -11.01
CA GLY A 530 26.75 27.64 -12.25
C GLY A 530 25.96 27.35 -13.53
N PRO A 531 26.60 27.46 -14.71
CA PRO A 531 25.94 27.29 -16.01
C PRO A 531 25.37 25.88 -16.25
N ASP A 532 25.70 24.92 -15.39
CA ASP A 532 25.26 23.52 -15.40
C ASP A 532 23.99 23.27 -14.57
N PHE A 533 23.28 24.31 -14.12
CA PHE A 533 22.05 24.19 -13.31
C PHE A 533 20.98 23.27 -13.93
N HIS A 534 21.00 23.08 -15.25
CA HIS A 534 20.08 22.20 -15.97
C HIS A 534 20.26 20.71 -15.63
N GLU A 535 21.44 20.31 -15.13
CA GLU A 535 21.72 18.95 -14.63
C GLU A 535 21.20 18.72 -13.20
N CYS A 536 20.74 19.77 -12.52
CA CYS A 536 20.31 19.71 -11.13
C CYS A 536 18.87 19.20 -10.96
N SER A 537 18.18 18.76 -12.01
CA SER A 537 16.78 18.32 -11.95
C SER A 537 16.52 16.99 -12.63
N VAL A 538 15.58 16.20 -12.11
CA VAL A 538 15.22 14.88 -12.65
C VAL A 538 14.32 14.96 -13.88
N ASP A 539 13.43 15.96 -13.93
CA ASP A 539 12.39 16.12 -14.94
C ASP A 539 12.33 17.55 -15.54
N GLY A 540 13.37 18.34 -15.28
CA GLY A 540 13.44 19.75 -15.66
C GLY A 540 12.90 20.72 -14.62
N THR A 541 12.24 20.24 -13.55
CA THR A 541 11.68 21.07 -12.46
C THR A 541 12.14 20.61 -11.08
N HIS A 542 12.01 19.33 -10.77
CA HIS A 542 12.27 18.76 -9.44
C HIS A 542 13.76 18.48 -9.25
N PRO A 543 14.40 19.00 -8.19
CA PRO A 543 15.83 18.79 -7.99
C PRO A 543 16.24 17.32 -7.82
N THR A 544 17.42 17.00 -8.33
CA THR A 544 18.19 15.81 -7.92
C THR A 544 18.90 16.10 -6.60
N ASP A 545 19.57 15.09 -6.03
CA ASP A 545 20.42 15.27 -4.85
C ASP A 545 21.50 16.35 -5.03
N LEU A 546 22.04 16.51 -6.25
CA LEU A 546 22.97 17.60 -6.58
C LEU A 546 22.29 18.96 -6.44
N GLY A 547 21.07 19.10 -6.98
CA GLY A 547 20.30 20.33 -6.87
C GLY A 547 19.96 20.67 -5.43
N PHE A 548 19.48 19.69 -4.65
CA PHE A 548 19.18 19.90 -3.23
C PHE A 548 20.42 20.26 -2.40
N LEU A 549 21.57 19.65 -2.68
CA LEU A 549 22.83 20.00 -2.03
C LEU A 549 23.22 21.45 -2.31
N ARG A 550 23.16 21.88 -3.58
CA ARG A 550 23.47 23.27 -3.95
C ARG A 550 22.49 24.27 -3.34
N MET A 551 21.20 23.93 -3.30
CA MET A 551 20.20 24.76 -2.60
C MET A 551 20.56 24.92 -1.13
N ALA A 552 20.92 23.83 -0.44
CA ALA A 552 21.33 23.89 0.96
C ALA A 552 22.62 24.73 1.14
N ASP A 553 23.62 24.56 0.27
CA ASP A 553 24.87 25.34 0.28
C ASP A 553 24.61 26.85 0.10
N GLY A 554 23.66 27.22 -0.78
CA GLY A 554 23.28 28.62 -1.01
C GLY A 554 22.42 29.23 0.10
N LEU A 555 21.59 28.42 0.76
CA LEU A 555 20.70 28.86 1.84
C LEU A 555 21.42 29.00 3.19
N GLU A 556 22.31 28.06 3.51
CA GLU A 556 22.92 27.96 4.84
C GLU A 556 23.58 29.27 5.32
N PRO A 557 24.42 29.98 4.54
CA PRO A 557 25.05 31.22 5.00
C PRO A 557 24.03 32.32 5.33
N THR A 558 22.93 32.37 4.58
CA THR A 558 21.86 33.34 4.80
C THR A 558 21.09 33.03 6.07
N ILE A 559 20.72 31.77 6.28
CA ILE A 559 20.01 31.34 7.47
C ILE A 559 20.87 31.57 8.72
N ARG A 560 22.15 31.19 8.69
CA ARG A 560 23.06 31.44 9.83
C ARG A 560 23.16 32.91 10.17
N ARG A 561 23.29 33.78 9.17
CA ARG A 561 23.36 35.23 9.38
C ARG A 561 22.08 35.79 10.02
N ILE A 562 20.90 35.31 9.60
CA ILE A 562 19.60 35.74 10.16
C ILE A 562 19.45 35.26 11.61
N LEU A 563 19.92 34.06 11.93
CA LEU A 563 19.78 33.49 13.28
C LEU A 563 20.90 33.89 14.26
N GLN A 564 21.93 34.58 13.76
CA GLN A 564 23.03 35.13 14.57
C GLN A 564 22.92 36.64 14.81
N SER A 565 22.02 37.33 14.09
CA SER A 565 21.60 38.71 14.35
C SER A 565 20.57 38.76 15.47
#